data_AF-A0A1R4HDL9-F1
#
_entry.id   AF-A0A1R4HDL9-F1
#
_cell.length_a   1.000
_cell.length_b   1.000
_cell.length_c   1.000
_cell.angle_alpha   90.00
_cell.angle_beta   90.00
_cell.angle_gamma   90.00
#
_symmetry.space_group_name_H-M   'P 1'
#
loop_
_entity.id
_entity.type
_entity.pdbx_description
1 polymer ?
#
loop_
_entity_poly.entity_id
_entity_poly.type
_entity_poly.pdbx_seq_one_letter_code
_entity_poly.pdbx_strand_id
1 'polypeptide(L)'
;MCFSANMSLSLGVIGLAASGITFLDDTESFWVRFARAYAIFHFSLMEFIQFFAYPVADQCGYGTNYFLSELSTYHISLQALAIMPALATYSTDKLALKKATLIGAALSGSFILFSFLPNTWQLFDVAPNFIGRMVSCLFMGQYHIGYAISSAFGLLVTWGSLFGLAVSGFVWKDNWRIGSYHGFMAIMTLFMPQWVFDVSTGEAAAMYCFYSIPITASFMPYFKNFFMASNYTEQRNVPVNS
;
A
#
# COMPACT_ATOMS: atom_id res chain seq x y z
N MET A 1 -5.16 -13.53 -19.10
CA MET A 1 -4.57 -12.65 -18.07
C MET A 1 -3.12 -13.05 -17.84
N CYS A 2 -2.23 -12.06 -17.70
CA CYS A 2 -0.83 -12.30 -17.36
C CYS A 2 -0.64 -12.58 -15.87
N PHE A 3 -1.59 -12.12 -15.04
CA PHE A 3 -1.68 -12.45 -13.63
C PHE A 3 -2.76 -13.51 -13.41
N SER A 4 -2.63 -14.31 -12.35
CA SER A 4 -3.55 -15.40 -12.05
C SER A 4 -3.76 -15.56 -10.55
N ALA A 5 -4.85 -16.24 -10.17
CA ALA A 5 -5.12 -16.61 -8.78
C ALA A 5 -3.91 -17.28 -8.11
N ASN A 6 -3.26 -18.22 -8.81
CA ASN A 6 -2.08 -18.90 -8.28
C ASN A 6 -0.89 -17.96 -8.05
N MET A 7 -0.73 -16.92 -8.87
CA MET A 7 0.32 -15.91 -8.67
C MET A 7 0.02 -15.06 -7.44
N SER A 8 -1.22 -14.58 -7.28
CA SER A 8 -1.63 -13.85 -6.07
C SER A 8 -1.47 -14.70 -4.81
N LEU A 9 -1.90 -15.98 -4.84
CA LEU A 9 -1.68 -16.89 -3.72
C LEU A 9 -0.19 -17.06 -3.39
N SER A 10 0.65 -17.27 -4.41
CA SER A 10 2.09 -17.47 -4.24
C SER A 10 2.75 -16.23 -3.65
N LEU A 11 2.45 -15.04 -4.18
CA LEU A 11 2.99 -13.79 -3.65
C LEU A 11 2.46 -13.48 -2.25
N GLY A 12 1.19 -13.77 -1.96
CA GLY A 12 0.64 -13.66 -0.62
C GLY A 12 1.40 -14.55 0.37
N VAL A 13 1.67 -15.82 0.04
CA VAL A 13 2.45 -16.70 0.92
C VAL A 13 3.90 -16.20 1.10
N ILE A 14 4.54 -15.75 0.03
CA ILE A 14 5.91 -15.20 0.09
C ILE A 14 5.96 -13.92 0.93
N GLY A 15 5.00 -13.00 0.74
CA GLY A 15 4.87 -11.76 1.50
C GLY A 15 4.64 -12.02 2.98
N LEU A 16 3.76 -12.97 3.32
CA LEU A 16 3.52 -13.39 4.69
C LEU A 16 4.79 -13.94 5.35
N ALA A 17 5.54 -14.78 4.65
CA ALA A 17 6.83 -15.29 5.14
C ALA A 17 7.86 -14.16 5.33
N ALA A 18 7.96 -13.25 4.37
CA ALA A 18 8.86 -12.08 4.45
C ALA A 18 8.51 -11.15 5.63
N SER A 19 7.21 -10.95 5.88
CA SER A 19 6.73 -10.21 7.06
C SER A 19 7.14 -10.89 8.36
N GLY A 20 6.96 -12.22 8.45
CA GLY A 20 7.39 -13.02 9.61
C GLY A 20 8.90 -12.91 9.88
N ILE A 21 9.72 -13.07 8.85
CA ILE A 21 11.18 -12.91 8.96
C ILE A 21 11.53 -11.49 9.44
N THR A 22 10.85 -10.47 8.91
CA THR A 22 11.09 -9.07 9.29
C THR A 22 10.68 -8.80 10.75
N PHE A 23 9.60 -9.41 11.22
CA PHE A 23 9.15 -9.27 12.60
C PHE A 23 10.07 -9.97 13.61
N LEU A 24 10.70 -11.07 13.21
CA LEU A 24 11.62 -11.85 14.02
C LEU A 24 13.05 -11.27 14.09
N ASP A 25 13.37 -10.25 13.29
CA ASP A 25 14.66 -9.54 13.35
C ASP A 25 14.84 -8.84 14.72
N ASP A 26 15.83 -9.28 15.49
CA ASP A 26 16.14 -8.77 16.82
C ASP A 26 17.20 -7.65 16.81
N THR A 27 17.74 -7.31 15.65
CA THR A 27 18.76 -6.27 15.51
C THR A 27 18.21 -4.84 15.45
N GLU A 28 16.89 -4.68 15.48
CA GLU A 28 16.16 -3.41 15.43
C GLU A 28 15.18 -3.29 16.59
N SER A 29 14.79 -2.06 16.94
CA SER A 29 13.76 -1.84 17.97
C SER A 29 12.42 -2.46 17.57
N PHE A 30 11.63 -2.88 18.57
CA PHE A 30 10.33 -3.52 18.37
C PHE A 30 9.42 -2.73 17.41
N TRP A 31 9.31 -1.42 17.59
CA TRP A 31 8.41 -0.59 16.78
C TRP A 31 8.88 -0.43 15.34
N VAL A 32 10.20 -0.46 15.09
CA VAL A 32 10.75 -0.41 13.73
C VAL A 32 10.46 -1.71 12.99
N ARG A 33 10.77 -2.87 13.59
CA ARG A 33 10.49 -4.17 12.96
C ARG A 33 8.99 -4.41 12.80
N PHE A 34 8.17 -3.98 13.75
CA PHE A 34 6.71 -4.06 13.65
C PHE A 34 6.18 -3.23 12.48
N ALA A 35 6.61 -1.97 12.34
CA ALA A 35 6.17 -1.11 11.25
C ALA A 35 6.52 -1.69 9.87
N ARG A 36 7.75 -2.17 9.70
CA ARG A 36 8.22 -2.82 8.46
C ARG A 36 7.47 -4.12 8.16
N ALA A 37 7.35 -4.99 9.16
CA ALA A 37 6.63 -6.26 9.02
C ALA A 37 5.15 -6.05 8.71
N TYR A 38 4.50 -5.08 9.38
CA TYR A 38 3.10 -4.73 9.14
C TYR A 38 2.87 -4.23 7.71
N ALA A 39 3.78 -3.40 7.17
CA ALA A 39 3.67 -2.97 5.78
C ALA A 39 3.71 -4.15 4.80
N ILE A 40 4.69 -5.06 4.95
CA ILE A 40 4.80 -6.26 4.09
C ILE A 40 3.54 -7.13 4.23
N PHE A 41 3.07 -7.37 5.47
CA PHE A 41 1.87 -8.15 5.74
C PHE A 41 0.63 -7.52 5.11
N HIS A 42 0.50 -6.19 5.22
CA HIS A 42 -0.61 -5.46 4.64
C HIS A 42 -0.67 -5.73 3.13
N PHE A 43 0.39 -5.45 2.38
CA PHE A 43 0.37 -5.70 0.93
C PHE A 43 0.17 -7.18 0.56
N SER A 44 0.70 -8.10 1.37
CA SER A 44 0.43 -9.53 1.25
C SER A 44 -1.05 -9.88 1.43
N LEU A 45 -1.77 -9.18 2.31
CA LEU A 45 -3.20 -9.41 2.54
C LEU A 45 -4.03 -9.11 1.29
N MET A 46 -3.68 -8.08 0.52
CA MET A 46 -4.37 -7.76 -0.73
C MET A 46 -4.30 -8.90 -1.74
N GLU A 47 -3.16 -9.59 -1.84
CA GLU A 47 -3.05 -10.73 -2.76
C GLU A 47 -3.89 -11.93 -2.31
N PHE A 48 -4.09 -12.14 -1.02
CA PHE A 48 -5.06 -13.13 -0.56
C PHE A 48 -6.49 -12.73 -0.92
N ILE A 49 -6.86 -11.45 -0.78
CA ILE A 49 -8.17 -10.95 -1.20
C ILE A 49 -8.36 -11.19 -2.70
N GLN A 50 -7.36 -10.86 -3.52
CA GLN A 50 -7.40 -11.09 -4.97
C GLN A 50 -7.49 -12.57 -5.34
N PHE A 51 -6.76 -13.45 -4.66
CA PHE A 51 -6.86 -14.90 -4.86
C PHE A 51 -8.31 -15.40 -4.72
N PHE A 52 -9.00 -14.98 -3.66
CA PHE A 52 -10.42 -15.31 -3.45
C PHE A 52 -11.37 -14.55 -4.38
N ALA A 53 -10.94 -13.43 -4.95
CA ALA A 53 -11.74 -12.63 -5.87
C ALA A 53 -11.80 -13.22 -7.28
N TYR A 54 -10.71 -13.84 -7.77
CA TYR A 54 -10.66 -14.41 -9.12
C TYR A 54 -11.86 -15.32 -9.48
N PRO A 55 -12.31 -16.26 -8.63
CA PRO A 55 -13.45 -17.12 -8.96
C PRO A 55 -14.80 -16.39 -9.03
N VAL A 56 -14.91 -15.21 -8.42
CA VAL A 56 -16.16 -14.43 -8.34
C VAL A 56 -16.06 -13.09 -9.06
N ALA A 57 -14.99 -12.84 -9.79
CA ALA A 57 -14.84 -11.64 -10.61
C ALA A 57 -15.96 -11.57 -11.66
N ASP A 58 -16.38 -10.37 -12.02
CA ASP A 58 -17.52 -10.05 -12.90
C ASP A 58 -18.91 -10.41 -12.34
N GLN A 59 -18.99 -11.05 -11.17
CA GLN A 59 -20.27 -11.35 -10.51
C GLN A 59 -20.75 -10.15 -9.68
N CYS A 60 -20.78 -8.96 -10.29
CA CYS A 60 -21.22 -7.73 -9.65
C CYS A 60 -22.66 -7.91 -9.12
N GLY A 61 -22.87 -7.69 -7.82
CA GLY A 61 -24.16 -7.92 -7.15
C GLY A 61 -24.29 -9.28 -6.45
N TYR A 62 -23.34 -10.20 -6.63
CA TYR A 62 -23.22 -11.38 -5.78
C TYR A 62 -22.55 -11.03 -4.44
N GLY A 63 -23.06 -11.58 -3.34
CA GLY A 63 -22.63 -11.21 -1.98
C GLY A 63 -21.13 -11.40 -1.74
N THR A 64 -20.51 -12.44 -2.31
CA THR A 64 -19.06 -12.69 -2.16
C THR A 64 -18.22 -11.67 -2.92
N ASN A 65 -18.58 -11.32 -4.16
CA ASN A 65 -17.85 -10.28 -4.92
C ASN A 65 -17.97 -8.93 -4.20
N TYR A 66 -19.18 -8.59 -3.74
CA TYR A 66 -19.41 -7.36 -3.00
C TYR A 66 -18.58 -7.32 -1.70
N PHE A 67 -18.60 -8.40 -0.91
CA PHE A 67 -17.80 -8.51 0.31
C PHE A 67 -16.29 -8.31 0.04
N LEU A 68 -15.74 -8.99 -0.97
CA LEU A 68 -14.33 -8.86 -1.33
C LEU A 68 -14.00 -7.47 -1.89
N SER A 69 -14.95 -6.84 -2.58
CA SER A 69 -14.81 -5.46 -3.07
C SER A 69 -14.73 -4.47 -1.89
N GLU A 70 -15.62 -4.61 -0.90
CA GLU A 70 -15.58 -3.80 0.32
C GLU A 70 -14.30 -4.04 1.13
N LEU A 71 -13.86 -5.29 1.24
CA LEU A 71 -12.59 -5.62 1.89
C LEU A 71 -11.39 -4.96 1.18
N SER A 72 -11.41 -4.93 -0.16
CA SER A 72 -10.42 -4.22 -0.97
C SER A 72 -10.48 -2.70 -0.74
N THR A 73 -11.69 -2.13 -0.59
CA THR A 73 -11.90 -0.72 -0.25
C THR A 73 -11.22 -0.37 1.07
N TYR A 74 -11.51 -1.12 2.14
CA TYR A 74 -10.92 -0.86 3.46
C TYR A 74 -9.41 -1.08 3.48
N HIS A 75 -8.93 -2.09 2.76
CA HIS A 75 -7.50 -2.33 2.62
C HIS A 75 -6.77 -1.09 2.06
N ILE A 76 -7.22 -0.59 0.90
CA ILE A 76 -6.62 0.59 0.27
C ILE A 76 -6.76 1.82 1.17
N SER A 77 -7.90 2.00 1.84
CA SER A 77 -8.09 3.10 2.80
C SER A 77 -7.13 3.02 4.00
N LEU A 78 -6.65 1.83 4.38
CA LEU A 78 -5.68 1.62 5.47
C LEU A 78 -4.22 1.70 5.02
N GLN A 79 -3.96 1.88 3.73
CA GLN A 79 -2.64 1.77 3.14
C GLN A 79 -1.66 2.82 3.66
N ALA A 80 -2.12 4.05 3.93
CA ALA A 80 -1.29 5.10 4.50
C ALA A 80 -0.74 4.73 5.88
N LEU A 81 -1.55 4.08 6.73
CA LEU A 81 -1.12 3.59 8.05
C LEU A 81 -0.11 2.45 7.94
N ALA A 82 -0.15 1.67 6.86
CA ALA A 82 0.84 0.61 6.63
C ALA A 82 2.17 1.16 6.12
N ILE A 83 2.15 1.94 5.04
CA ILE A 83 3.38 2.31 4.32
C ILE A 83 4.15 3.47 4.96
N MET A 84 3.46 4.50 5.48
CA MET A 84 4.13 5.71 5.98
C MET A 84 5.05 5.41 7.18
N PRO A 85 4.61 4.63 8.20
CA PRO A 85 5.48 4.26 9.31
C PRO A 85 6.70 3.46 8.84
N ALA A 86 6.52 2.51 7.92
CA ALA A 86 7.61 1.70 7.38
C ALA A 86 8.66 2.56 6.65
N LEU A 87 8.22 3.49 5.80
CA LEU A 87 9.12 4.44 5.12
C LEU A 87 9.88 5.34 6.10
N ALA A 88 9.21 5.78 7.17
CA ALA A 88 9.82 6.65 8.18
C ALA A 88 10.92 5.96 9.01
N THR A 89 10.95 4.62 9.06
CA THR A 89 11.98 3.87 9.82
C THR A 89 13.40 4.04 9.31
N TYR A 90 13.60 4.60 8.10
CA TYR A 90 14.91 4.84 7.52
C TYR A 90 15.42 6.27 7.75
N SER A 91 14.60 7.12 8.36
CA SER A 91 14.95 8.50 8.67
C SER A 91 15.92 8.60 9.85
N THR A 92 16.75 9.63 9.83
CA THR A 92 17.59 10.03 10.97
C THR A 92 16.82 10.80 12.05
N ASP A 93 15.56 11.21 11.81
CA ASP A 93 14.70 11.82 12.84
C ASP A 93 14.07 10.74 13.74
N LYS A 94 14.43 10.74 15.04
CA LYS A 94 13.89 9.81 16.05
C LYS A 94 12.37 9.91 16.23
N LEU A 95 11.76 11.04 15.86
CA LEU A 95 10.31 11.25 15.94
C LEU A 95 9.59 10.91 14.63
N ALA A 96 10.31 10.59 13.54
CA ALA A 96 9.72 10.31 12.23
C ALA A 96 8.68 9.18 12.31
N LEU A 97 9.03 8.05 12.93
CA LEU A 97 8.11 6.92 13.06
C LEU A 97 6.81 7.31 13.78
N LYS A 98 6.91 8.01 14.93
CA LYS A 98 5.73 8.45 15.69
C LYS A 98 4.85 9.40 14.87
N LYS A 99 5.46 10.41 14.23
CA LYS A 99 4.75 11.37 13.39
C LYS A 99 4.09 10.67 12.19
N ALA A 100 4.81 9.77 11.53
CA ALA A 100 4.32 8.99 10.40
C ALA A 100 3.13 8.11 10.78
N THR A 101 3.17 7.44 11.93
CA THR A 101 2.05 6.64 12.44
C THR A 101 0.84 7.50 12.73
N LEU A 102 1.00 8.66 13.38
CA LEU A 102 -0.11 9.56 13.67
C LEU A 102 -0.75 10.12 12.39
N ILE A 103 0.07 10.58 11.45
CA ILE A 103 -0.41 11.11 10.16
C ILE A 103 -1.05 9.99 9.34
N GLY A 104 -0.41 8.82 9.25
CA GLY A 104 -0.93 7.66 8.53
C GLY A 104 -2.26 7.16 9.11
N ALA A 105 -2.41 7.15 10.43
CA ALA A 105 -3.66 6.81 11.11
C ALA A 105 -4.76 7.86 10.84
N ALA A 106 -4.44 9.15 10.93
CA ALA A 106 -5.39 10.22 10.62
C ALA A 106 -5.84 10.19 9.15
N LEU A 107 -4.90 9.95 8.23
CA LEU A 107 -5.17 9.87 6.80
C LEU A 107 -6.01 8.63 6.48
N SER A 108 -5.64 7.46 7.01
CA SER A 108 -6.41 6.23 6.81
C SER A 108 -7.81 6.30 7.44
N GLY A 109 -7.91 6.86 8.65
CA GLY A 109 -9.19 7.09 9.31
C GLY A 109 -10.10 8.02 8.50
N SER A 110 -9.53 9.08 7.93
CA SER A 110 -10.31 9.98 7.06
C SER A 110 -10.75 9.28 5.77
N PHE A 111 -9.91 8.47 5.11
CA PHE A 111 -10.32 7.67 3.95
C PHE A 111 -11.45 6.69 4.25
N ILE A 112 -11.41 6.02 5.41
CA ILE A 112 -12.50 5.16 5.86
C ILE A 112 -13.78 5.98 6.05
N LEU A 113 -13.72 7.12 6.74
CA LEU A 113 -14.88 7.99 6.93
C LEU A 113 -15.47 8.46 5.60
N PHE A 114 -14.62 8.83 4.63
CA PHE A 114 -15.06 9.24 3.30
C PHE A 114 -15.70 8.10 2.52
N SER A 115 -15.25 6.85 2.73
CA SER A 115 -15.87 5.67 2.12
C SER A 115 -17.31 5.42 2.61
N PHE A 116 -17.70 5.99 3.77
CA PHE A 116 -19.06 5.92 4.30
C PHE A 116 -19.93 7.14 3.95
N LEU A 117 -19.36 8.20 3.36
CA LEU A 117 -20.16 9.37 3.00
C LEU A 117 -21.10 9.06 1.83
N PRO A 118 -22.30 9.67 1.78
CA PRO A 118 -23.21 9.50 0.67
C PRO A 118 -22.53 9.89 -0.64
N ASN A 119 -22.68 9.05 -1.67
CA ASN A 119 -22.14 9.34 -3.02
C ASN A 119 -22.69 10.63 -3.65
N THR A 120 -23.77 11.19 -3.09
CA THR A 120 -24.35 12.48 -3.47
C THR A 120 -23.58 13.68 -2.93
N TRP A 121 -22.71 13.49 -1.93
CA TRP A 121 -21.95 14.57 -1.28
C TRP A 121 -20.61 14.79 -1.97
N GLN A 122 -20.63 15.10 -3.27
CA GLN A 122 -19.42 15.48 -3.99
C GLN A 122 -19.09 16.94 -3.70
N LEU A 123 -17.92 17.19 -3.09
CA LEU A 123 -17.45 18.55 -2.78
C LEU A 123 -17.11 19.36 -4.04
N PHE A 124 -16.84 18.68 -5.15
CA PHE A 124 -16.54 19.29 -6.45
C PHE A 124 -17.14 18.43 -7.57
N ASP A 125 -17.65 19.08 -8.62
CA ASP A 125 -18.17 18.41 -9.84
C ASP A 125 -17.01 18.10 -10.80
N VAL A 126 -16.08 17.27 -10.34
CA VAL A 126 -14.85 16.90 -11.05
C VAL A 126 -14.90 15.41 -11.38
N ALA A 127 -14.40 15.05 -12.56
CA ALA A 127 -14.18 13.66 -12.96
C ALA A 127 -12.68 13.31 -12.82
N PRO A 128 -12.32 12.22 -12.11
CA PRO A 128 -13.20 11.34 -11.34
C PRO A 128 -13.70 11.99 -10.03
N ASN A 129 -14.78 11.45 -9.46
CA ASN A 129 -15.50 12.02 -8.31
C ASN A 129 -14.61 12.19 -7.05
N PHE A 130 -15.01 13.09 -6.15
CA PHE A 130 -14.28 13.37 -4.90
C PHE A 130 -14.25 12.17 -3.94
N ILE A 131 -15.43 11.58 -3.63
CA ILE A 131 -15.58 10.40 -2.75
C ILE A 131 -15.60 9.06 -3.54
N GLY A 132 -15.59 9.13 -4.87
CA GLY A 132 -15.89 7.99 -5.73
C GLY A 132 -17.41 7.76 -5.81
N ARG A 133 -17.90 7.28 -6.96
CA ARG A 133 -19.34 6.95 -7.15
C ARG A 133 -19.42 5.67 -7.95
N MET A 134 -19.22 4.54 -7.30
CA MET A 134 -19.25 3.25 -7.98
C MET A 134 -19.96 2.20 -7.13
N VAL A 135 -20.64 1.28 -7.81
CA VAL A 135 -21.08 0.03 -7.20
C VAL A 135 -19.83 -0.81 -7.05
N SER A 136 -19.44 -1.08 -5.80
CA SER A 136 -18.27 -1.89 -5.48
C SER A 136 -18.33 -3.23 -6.21
N CYS A 137 -17.42 -3.42 -7.17
CA CYS A 137 -17.30 -4.66 -7.91
C CYS A 137 -15.84 -4.97 -8.26
N LEU A 138 -15.49 -6.24 -8.14
CA LEU A 138 -14.26 -6.81 -8.68
C LEU A 138 -14.55 -7.42 -10.05
N PHE A 139 -13.81 -7.04 -11.07
CA PHE A 139 -14.02 -7.47 -12.45
C PHE A 139 -12.75 -8.03 -13.08
N MET A 140 -12.91 -8.79 -14.15
CA MET A 140 -11.80 -9.32 -14.92
C MET A 140 -11.24 -8.24 -15.86
N GLY A 141 -10.03 -7.77 -15.60
CA GLY A 141 -9.32 -6.82 -16.46
C GLY A 141 -8.66 -7.51 -17.66
N GLN A 142 -7.82 -6.78 -18.39
CA GLN A 142 -7.13 -7.32 -19.56
C GLN A 142 -6.00 -8.30 -19.17
N TYR A 143 -5.21 -7.90 -18.18
CA TYR A 143 -4.02 -8.58 -17.69
C TYR A 143 -4.18 -9.04 -16.25
N HIS A 144 -4.90 -8.31 -15.40
CA HIS A 144 -5.13 -8.60 -13.98
C HIS A 144 -6.59 -8.38 -13.58
N ILE A 145 -6.97 -8.71 -12.34
CA ILE A 145 -8.26 -8.29 -11.79
C ILE A 145 -8.31 -6.76 -11.71
N GLY A 146 -9.49 -6.18 -11.91
CA GLY A 146 -9.75 -4.76 -11.81
C GLY A 146 -10.72 -4.42 -10.70
N TYR A 147 -10.55 -3.22 -10.14
CA TYR A 147 -11.44 -2.67 -9.13
C TYR A 147 -12.43 -1.68 -9.73
N ALA A 148 -13.70 -1.80 -9.38
CA ALA A 148 -14.70 -0.74 -9.49
C ALA A 148 -15.11 -0.31 -8.08
N ILE A 149 -14.15 0.19 -7.28
CA ILE A 149 -14.37 0.64 -5.90
C ILE A 149 -14.04 2.12 -5.70
N SER A 150 -14.74 2.77 -4.77
CA SER A 150 -14.56 4.20 -4.48
C SER A 150 -13.13 4.57 -4.08
N SER A 151 -12.40 3.72 -3.36
CA SER A 151 -11.01 4.01 -2.96
C SER A 151 -10.01 4.03 -4.14
N ALA A 152 -10.33 3.36 -5.25
CA ALA A 152 -9.48 3.33 -6.44
C ALA A 152 -9.74 4.52 -7.39
N PHE A 153 -10.93 5.15 -7.34
CA PHE A 153 -11.32 6.22 -8.27
C PHE A 153 -11.70 7.53 -7.58
N GLY A 154 -11.87 7.55 -6.25
CA GLY A 154 -12.14 8.76 -5.51
C GLY A 154 -10.87 9.60 -5.39
N LEU A 155 -10.87 10.82 -5.96
CA LEU A 155 -9.68 11.68 -6.02
C LEU A 155 -8.96 11.77 -4.67
N LEU A 156 -9.69 12.00 -3.58
CA LEU A 156 -9.08 12.19 -2.28
C LEU A 156 -8.34 10.93 -1.78
N VAL A 157 -8.97 9.77 -1.91
CA VAL A 157 -8.38 8.50 -1.47
C VAL A 157 -7.24 8.09 -2.41
N THR A 158 -7.41 8.26 -3.72
CA THR A 158 -6.37 7.92 -4.71
C THR A 158 -5.14 8.80 -4.56
N TRP A 159 -5.29 10.12 -4.54
CA TRP A 159 -4.16 11.05 -4.39
C TRP A 159 -3.55 11.00 -3.00
N GLY A 160 -4.36 10.83 -1.96
CA GLY A 160 -3.88 10.66 -0.60
C GLY A 160 -3.12 9.34 -0.41
N SER A 161 -3.57 8.25 -1.03
CA SER A 161 -2.83 6.98 -1.07
C SER A 161 -1.54 7.12 -1.87
N LEU A 162 -1.57 7.78 -3.03
CA LEU A 162 -0.36 8.08 -3.80
C LEU A 162 0.64 8.92 -2.99
N PHE A 163 0.18 9.91 -2.24
CA PHE A 163 1.03 10.65 -1.31
C PHE A 163 1.66 9.71 -0.28
N GLY A 164 0.86 8.86 0.37
CA GLY A 164 1.35 7.88 1.34
C GLY A 164 2.43 6.97 0.76
N LEU A 165 2.24 6.48 -0.47
CA LEU A 165 3.11 5.50 -1.13
C LEU A 165 4.37 6.12 -1.75
N ALA A 166 4.20 7.17 -2.53
CA ALA A 166 5.24 7.68 -3.42
C ALA A 166 5.96 8.90 -2.84
N VAL A 167 5.26 9.73 -2.06
CA VAL A 167 5.77 11.05 -1.65
C VAL A 167 6.19 11.07 -0.18
N SER A 168 5.51 10.33 0.69
CA SER A 168 5.73 10.39 2.14
C SER A 168 7.15 10.02 2.55
N GLY A 169 7.84 9.18 1.77
CA GLY A 169 9.24 8.84 1.99
C GLY A 169 10.16 10.07 1.99
N PHE A 170 9.86 11.09 1.17
CA PHE A 170 10.65 12.31 1.07
C PHE A 170 10.39 13.34 2.18
N VAL A 171 9.32 13.15 2.96
CA VAL A 171 8.97 14.06 4.07
C VAL A 171 9.97 13.92 5.23
N TRP A 172 10.61 12.75 5.35
CA TRP A 172 11.45 12.44 6.49
C TRP A 172 12.94 12.77 6.23
N LYS A 173 13.63 13.19 7.29
CA LYS A 173 15.03 13.62 7.22
C LYS A 173 15.94 12.49 6.72
N ASP A 174 16.84 12.81 5.79
CA ASP A 174 17.84 11.92 5.17
C ASP A 174 17.27 10.64 4.54
N ASN A 175 15.99 10.66 4.15
CA ASN A 175 15.24 9.46 3.73
C ASN A 175 15.14 9.29 2.20
N TRP A 176 15.96 10.03 1.44
CA TRP A 176 15.86 10.15 -0.01
C TRP A 176 16.01 8.80 -0.74
N ARG A 177 16.87 7.89 -0.26
CA ARG A 177 17.11 6.60 -0.94
C ARG A 177 15.87 5.72 -1.00
N ILE A 178 15.24 5.47 0.14
CA ILE A 178 14.01 4.68 0.19
C ILE A 178 12.84 5.44 -0.45
N GLY A 179 12.79 6.76 -0.28
CA GLY A 179 11.80 7.63 -0.91
C GLY A 179 11.84 7.55 -2.43
N SER A 180 13.02 7.70 -3.05
CA SER A 180 13.20 7.57 -4.50
C SER A 180 12.85 6.19 -5.02
N TYR A 181 13.23 5.13 -4.31
CA TYR A 181 12.89 3.77 -4.71
C TYR A 181 11.37 3.55 -4.72
N HIS A 182 10.68 3.85 -3.62
CA HIS A 182 9.22 3.69 -3.55
C HIS A 182 8.48 4.65 -4.49
N GLY A 183 8.93 5.90 -4.60
CA GLY A 183 8.35 6.89 -5.52
C GLY A 183 8.46 6.46 -6.98
N PHE A 184 9.65 6.04 -7.42
CA PHE A 184 9.84 5.52 -8.78
C PHE A 184 9.01 4.27 -9.03
N MET A 185 9.09 3.28 -8.12
CA MET A 185 8.36 2.03 -8.29
C MET A 185 6.84 2.25 -8.29
N ALA A 186 6.31 3.15 -7.46
CA ALA A 186 4.89 3.49 -7.46
C ALA A 186 4.46 4.11 -8.79
N ILE A 187 5.24 5.03 -9.36
CA ILE A 187 4.94 5.61 -10.66
C ILE A 187 4.96 4.52 -11.76
N MET A 188 5.99 3.67 -11.75
CA MET A 188 6.17 2.63 -12.74
C MET A 188 5.15 1.49 -12.65
N THR A 189 4.50 1.29 -11.51
CA THR A 189 3.55 0.18 -11.33
C THR A 189 2.11 0.65 -11.29
N LEU A 190 1.84 1.94 -11.02
CA LEU A 190 0.50 2.52 -11.05
C LEU A 190 0.20 3.22 -12.38
N PHE A 191 1.13 4.01 -12.93
CA PHE A 191 0.84 4.84 -14.11
C PHE A 191 1.35 4.24 -15.41
N MET A 192 2.54 3.63 -15.42
CA MET A 192 3.08 3.02 -16.64
C MET A 192 2.15 1.97 -17.24
N PRO A 193 1.46 1.10 -16.46
CA PRO A 193 0.52 0.16 -17.05
C PRO A 193 -0.62 0.84 -17.81
N GLN A 194 -1.13 1.95 -17.29
CA GLN A 194 -2.19 2.73 -17.95
C GLN A 194 -1.67 3.36 -19.25
N TRP A 195 -0.44 3.87 -19.24
CA TRP A 195 0.15 4.55 -20.40
C TRP A 195 0.59 3.61 -21.52
N VAL A 196 1.06 2.41 -21.19
CA VAL A 196 1.70 1.49 -22.15
C VAL A 196 0.79 0.34 -22.55
N PHE A 197 -0.06 -0.15 -21.63
CA PHE A 197 -0.89 -1.32 -21.85
C PHE A 197 -2.38 -1.00 -21.90
N ASP A 198 -2.77 0.29 -21.81
CA ASP A 198 -4.15 0.78 -21.90
C ASP A 198 -5.12 0.09 -20.90
N VAL A 199 -4.61 -0.21 -19.70
CA VAL A 199 -5.42 -0.79 -18.63
C VAL A 199 -6.22 0.28 -17.90
N SER A 200 -7.37 -0.11 -17.35
CA SER A 200 -8.18 0.79 -16.53
C SER A 200 -7.46 1.21 -15.25
N THR A 201 -7.85 2.34 -14.65
CA THR A 201 -7.31 2.80 -13.35
C THR A 201 -7.48 1.75 -12.24
N GLY A 202 -8.61 1.05 -12.23
CA GLY A 202 -8.88 -0.02 -11.27
C GLY A 202 -7.97 -1.23 -11.44
N GLU A 203 -7.70 -1.63 -12.68
CA GLU A 203 -6.76 -2.69 -12.99
C GLU A 203 -5.31 -2.28 -12.69
N ALA A 204 -4.93 -1.04 -13.00
CA ALA A 204 -3.61 -0.51 -12.66
C ALA A 204 -3.37 -0.47 -11.15
N ALA A 205 -4.39 -0.11 -10.36
CA ALA A 205 -4.32 -0.16 -8.90
C ALA A 205 -4.13 -1.60 -8.39
N ALA A 206 -4.81 -2.58 -8.98
CA ALA A 206 -4.60 -4.00 -8.64
C ALA A 206 -3.20 -4.48 -9.01
N MET A 207 -2.68 -4.07 -10.18
CA MET A 207 -1.31 -4.39 -10.60
C MET A 207 -0.29 -3.76 -9.66
N TYR A 208 -0.52 -2.52 -9.21
CA TYR A 208 0.30 -1.89 -8.18
C TYR A 208 0.33 -2.73 -6.91
N CYS A 209 -0.83 -3.19 -6.41
CA CYS A 209 -0.89 -4.07 -5.24
C CYS A 209 -0.07 -5.35 -5.45
N PHE A 210 -0.13 -5.96 -6.62
CA PHE A 210 0.68 -7.13 -6.93
C PHE A 210 2.20 -6.84 -6.83
N TYR A 211 2.66 -5.74 -7.45
CA TYR A 211 4.07 -5.33 -7.39
C TYR A 211 4.48 -4.74 -6.04
N SER A 212 3.55 -4.37 -5.18
CA SER A 212 3.86 -3.79 -3.87
C SER A 212 4.57 -4.77 -2.94
N ILE A 213 4.39 -6.07 -3.10
CA ILE A 213 5.13 -7.10 -2.32
C ILE A 213 6.64 -7.08 -2.66
N PRO A 214 7.07 -7.22 -3.93
CA PRO A 214 8.49 -7.09 -4.24
C PRO A 214 9.03 -5.69 -3.95
N ILE A 215 8.21 -4.63 -4.04
CA ILE A 215 8.63 -3.28 -3.61
C ILE A 215 8.90 -3.26 -2.09
N THR A 216 8.01 -3.81 -1.28
CA THR A 216 8.15 -3.88 0.18
C THR A 216 9.20 -4.87 0.66
N ALA A 217 9.78 -5.71 -0.22
CA ALA A 217 11.00 -6.44 0.10
C ALA A 217 12.15 -5.52 0.55
N SER A 218 12.15 -4.25 0.12
CA SER A 218 13.06 -3.22 0.63
C SER A 218 13.03 -3.04 2.16
N PHE A 219 11.94 -3.44 2.81
CA PHE A 219 11.75 -3.41 4.27
C PHE A 219 12.32 -4.63 5.00
N MET A 220 12.73 -5.66 4.28
CA MET A 220 13.30 -6.85 4.90
C MET A 220 14.68 -6.55 5.51
N PRO A 221 15.07 -7.29 6.56
CA PRO A 221 16.37 -7.13 7.22
C PRO A 221 17.57 -7.16 6.29
N TYR A 222 17.51 -7.95 5.21
CA TYR A 222 18.60 -8.13 4.26
C TYR A 222 18.87 -6.89 3.40
N PHE A 223 17.86 -6.05 3.18
CA PHE A 223 17.97 -4.86 2.32
C PHE A 223 18.10 -3.56 3.12
N LYS A 224 17.92 -3.59 4.44
CA LYS A 224 17.87 -2.36 5.26
C LYS A 224 19.13 -1.51 5.15
N ASN A 225 20.31 -2.13 5.08
CA ASN A 225 21.60 -1.42 5.01
C ASN A 225 21.76 -0.61 3.71
N PHE A 226 21.15 -1.04 2.61
CA PHE A 226 21.19 -0.32 1.35
C PHE A 226 20.42 1.02 1.43
N PHE A 227 19.29 1.00 2.14
CA PHE A 227 18.36 2.12 2.21
C PHE A 227 18.58 3.07 3.41
N MET A 228 19.33 2.64 4.43
CA MET A 228 19.68 3.51 5.57
C MET A 228 20.54 4.71 5.15
N ALA A 229 20.34 5.84 5.82
CA ALA A 229 21.21 7.02 5.69
C ALA A 229 22.63 6.69 6.17
N SER A 230 23.66 7.27 5.52
CA SER A 230 25.08 6.94 5.80
C SER A 230 25.49 7.20 7.25
N ASN A 231 24.82 8.13 7.94
CA ASN A 231 25.13 8.53 9.32
C ASN A 231 24.32 7.75 10.37
N TYR A 232 23.43 6.85 9.95
CA TYR A 232 22.57 6.09 10.87
C TYR A 232 23.35 4.98 11.61
N THR A 233 24.34 4.39 10.94
CA THR A 233 25.20 3.33 11.51
C THR A 233 26.03 3.83 12.71
N GLU A 234 26.43 5.11 12.70
CA GLU A 234 27.14 5.73 13.83
C GLU A 234 26.24 5.94 15.05
N GLN A 235 24.95 6.25 14.85
CA GLN A 235 24.01 6.46 15.96
C GLN A 235 23.55 5.15 16.61
N ARG A 236 23.60 4.01 15.90
CA ARG A 236 23.21 2.70 16.43
C ARG A 236 24.24 2.12 17.41
N ASN A 237 25.49 2.58 17.36
CA ASN A 237 26.58 2.13 18.25
C ASN A 237 26.66 2.91 19.57
N VAL A 238 25.73 3.84 19.84
CA VAL A 238 25.65 4.48 21.14
C VAL A 238 24.87 3.54 22.08
N PRO A 239 25.48 3.00 23.14
CA PRO A 239 24.79 2.11 24.06
C PRO A 239 23.56 2.83 24.62
N VAL A 240 22.42 2.17 24.51
CA VAL A 240 21.21 2.58 25.23
C VAL A 240 21.49 2.27 26.69
N ASN A 241 21.93 3.27 27.46
CA ASN A 241 21.95 3.15 28.91
C ASN A 241 20.51 2.88 29.35
N SER A 242 20.33 1.71 29.95
CA SER A 242 19.15 1.21 30.63
C SER A 242 18.62 2.18 31.69
#